data_AF-A0A6B3ENW4-F1
#
_entry.id   AF-A0A6B3ENW4-F1
#
_cell.length_a   1.000
_cell.length_b   1.000
_cell.length_c   1.000
_cell.angle_alpha   90.00
_cell.angle_beta   90.00
_cell.angle_gamma   90.00
#
_symmetry.space_group_name_H-M   'P 1'
#
loop_
_entity.id
_entity.type
_entity.pdbx_description
1 polymer ?
#
loop_
_entity_poly.entity_id
_entity_poly.type
_entity_poly.pdbx_seq_one_letter_code
_entity_poly.pdbx_strand_id
1 'polypeptide(L)'
;VDEKYLAGVARDVEPKAIALLNLSRDQLDRAAETRMLAERWREGLAGSKAVVVANADDPLVVWAASSSPHVIWVAAGQEWKDDAWS
;
A
#
# COMPACT_ATOMS: atom_id res chain seq x y z
N VAL A 1 -11.68 1.86 2.18
CA VAL A 1 -11.28 2.30 3.53
C VAL A 1 -10.25 3.39 3.36
N ASP A 2 -10.20 4.35 4.28
CA ASP A 2 -9.12 5.34 4.30
C ASP A 2 -7.80 4.67 4.67
N GLU A 3 -6.71 5.16 4.10
CA GLU A 3 -5.38 4.59 4.19
C GLU A 3 -4.91 4.40 5.64
N LYS A 4 -5.24 5.32 6.55
CA LYS A 4 -4.81 5.27 7.96
C LYS A 4 -5.51 4.16 8.73
N TYR A 5 -6.67 3.72 8.27
CA TYR A 5 -7.52 2.75 8.95
C TYR A 5 -7.41 1.34 8.37
N LEU A 6 -6.73 1.17 7.24
CA LEU A 6 -6.66 -0.09 6.50
C LEU A 6 -6.30 -1.29 7.41
N ALA A 7 -5.19 -1.19 8.15
CA ALA A 7 -4.70 -2.29 9.00
C ALA A 7 -5.67 -2.64 10.13
N GLY A 8 -6.31 -1.63 10.74
CA GLY A 8 -7.31 -1.83 11.79
C GLY A 8 -8.54 -2.53 11.25
N VAL A 9 -9.14 -1.97 10.19
CA VAL A 9 -10.34 -2.53 9.57
C VAL A 9 -10.08 -3.94 9.04
N ALA A 10 -8.95 -4.18 8.38
CA ALA A 10 -8.61 -5.49 7.84
C ALA A 10 -8.51 -6.58 8.92
N ARG A 11 -8.01 -6.23 10.11
CA ARG A 11 -7.98 -7.14 11.26
C ARG A 11 -9.38 -7.44 11.80
N ASP A 12 -10.25 -6.44 11.83
CA ASP A 12 -11.58 -6.59 12.44
C ASP A 12 -12.58 -7.31 11.53
N VAL A 13 -12.43 -7.19 10.21
CA VAL A 13 -13.41 -7.73 9.24
C VAL A 13 -12.92 -8.92 8.42
N GLU A 14 -11.64 -9.30 8.57
CA GLU A 14 -11.00 -10.39 7.82
C GLU A 14 -11.36 -10.41 6.32
N PRO A 15 -11.00 -9.36 5.55
CA PRO A 15 -11.44 -9.24 4.17
C PRO A 15 -10.85 -10.35 3.30
N LYS A 16 -11.61 -10.78 2.28
CA LYS A 16 -11.11 -11.74 1.29
C LYS A 16 -10.04 -11.15 0.36
N ALA A 17 -10.12 -9.84 0.10
CA ALA A 17 -9.18 -9.14 -0.76
C ALA A 17 -8.95 -7.70 -0.30
N ILE A 18 -7.75 -7.19 -0.55
CA ILE A 18 -7.34 -5.80 -0.31
C ILE A 18 -6.71 -5.28 -1.60
N ALA A 19 -7.19 -4.14 -2.12
CA ALA A 19 -6.57 -3.47 -3.26
C ALA A 19 -5.72 -2.29 -2.77
N LEU A 20 -4.43 -2.32 -3.08
CA LEU A 20 -3.48 -1.23 -2.82
C LEU A 20 -3.15 -0.57 -4.16
N LEU A 21 -3.55 0.69 -4.30
CA LEU A 21 -3.33 1.47 -5.51
C LEU A 21 -2.00 2.19 -5.40
N ASN A 22 -2.00 3.50 -5.13
CA ASN A 22 -0.79 4.32 -5.11
C ASN A 22 -0.68 5.08 -3.79
N LEU A 23 0.55 5.35 -3.38
CA LEU A 23 0.90 6.29 -2.33
C LEU A 23 1.57 7.51 -2.98
N SER A 24 0.77 8.45 -3.47
CA SER A 24 1.27 9.66 -4.11
C SER A 24 1.67 10.75 -3.10
N ARG A 25 2.61 11.60 -3.55
CA ARG A 25 3.25 12.68 -2.79
C ARG A 25 2.57 14.04 -2.96
N ASP A 26 1.44 14.08 -3.65
CA ASP A 26 0.82 15.27 -4.22
C ASP A 26 0.22 16.26 -3.21
N GLN A 27 0.47 16.08 -1.91
CA GLN A 27 0.17 17.04 -0.85
C GLN A 27 1.38 17.27 0.09
N LEU A 28 2.61 17.07 -0.41
CA LEU A 28 3.86 17.05 0.36
C LEU A 28 4.14 18.36 1.11
N ASP A 29 3.81 18.33 2.39
CA ASP A 29 4.75 18.73 3.46
C ASP A 29 5.35 17.49 4.18
N ARG A 30 5.03 16.25 3.77
CA ARG A 30 5.04 15.10 4.71
C ARG A 30 5.55 13.76 4.13
N ALA A 31 6.72 13.74 3.49
CA ALA A 31 7.33 12.49 2.97
C ALA A 31 7.57 11.42 4.05
N ALA A 32 7.78 11.84 5.30
CA ALA A 32 7.84 10.95 6.45
C ALA A 32 6.51 10.22 6.69
N GLU A 33 5.36 10.87 6.46
CA GLU A 33 4.06 10.27 6.69
C GLU A 33 3.73 9.17 5.68
N THR A 34 4.08 9.35 4.41
CA THR A 34 3.88 8.30 3.40
C THR A 34 4.68 7.05 3.73
N ARG A 35 5.92 7.22 4.23
CA ARG A 35 6.74 6.08 4.70
C ARG A 35 6.14 5.41 5.94
N MET A 36 5.71 6.19 6.93
CA MET A 36 5.05 5.65 8.13
C MET A 36 3.75 4.91 7.79
N LEU A 37 3.00 5.39 6.80
CA LEU A 37 1.78 4.74 6.34
C LEU A 37 2.09 3.39 5.67
N ALA A 38 3.08 3.37 4.77
CA ALA A 38 3.54 2.13 4.15
C ALA A 38 4.03 1.12 5.21
N GLU A 39 4.70 1.57 6.27
CA GLU A 39 5.17 0.73 7.36
C GLU A 39 4.01 0.10 8.13
N ARG A 40 2.99 0.90 8.48
CA ARG A 40 1.77 0.39 9.12
C ARG A 40 1.02 -0.61 8.25
N TRP A 41 0.98 -0.39 6.94
CA TRP A 41 0.41 -1.36 6.00
C TRP A 41 1.23 -2.65 6.00
N ARG A 42 2.55 -2.57 5.89
CA ARG A 42 3.45 -3.73 5.91
C ARG A 42 3.22 -4.60 7.15
N GLU A 43 3.14 -3.99 8.32
CA GLU A 43 2.88 -4.70 9.58
C GLU A 43 1.47 -5.33 9.60
N GLY A 44 0.45 -4.57 9.18
CA GLY A 44 -0.93 -5.05 9.16
C GLY A 44 -1.18 -6.18 8.16
N LEU A 45 -0.43 -6.21 7.05
CA LEU A 45 -0.57 -7.21 6.00
C LEU A 45 0.16 -8.52 6.29
N ALA A 46 1.19 -8.51 7.15
CA ALA A 46 2.03 -9.69 7.41
C ALA A 46 1.27 -10.90 7.96
N GLY A 47 0.18 -10.67 8.69
CA GLY A 47 -0.69 -11.72 9.23
C GLY A 47 -2.02 -11.90 8.49
N SER A 48 -2.25 -11.13 7.42
CA SER A 48 -3.53 -11.15 6.70
C SER A 48 -3.65 -12.38 5.82
N LYS A 49 -4.84 -13.00 5.83
CA LYS A 49 -5.23 -14.06 4.89
C LYS A 49 -5.81 -13.52 3.57
N ALA A 50 -5.98 -12.20 3.47
CA ALA A 50 -6.54 -11.56 2.30
C ALA A 50 -5.61 -11.72 1.09
N VAL A 51 -6.20 -11.83 -0.10
CA VAL A 51 -5.44 -11.62 -1.34
C VAL A 51 -5.19 -10.13 -1.51
N VAL A 52 -3.91 -9.74 -1.52
CA VAL A 52 -3.50 -8.36 -1.74
C VAL A 52 -3.31 -8.16 -3.24
N VAL A 53 -4.11 -7.29 -3.86
CA VAL A 53 -3.91 -6.82 -5.23
C VAL A 53 -3.17 -5.50 -5.15
N ALA A 54 -1.91 -5.46 -5.56
CA ALA A 54 -1.03 -4.32 -5.31
C ALA A 54 -0.46 -3.75 -6.61
N ASN A 55 -0.41 -2.41 -6.70
CA ASN A 55 0.28 -1.75 -7.80
C ASN A 55 1.79 -2.06 -7.75
N ALA A 56 2.30 -2.64 -8.83
CA ALA A 56 3.72 -2.93 -9.01
C ALA A 56 4.52 -1.68 -9.38
N ASP A 57 3.85 -0.63 -9.85
CA ASP A 57 4.49 0.59 -10.33
C ASP A 57 4.78 1.59 -9.19
N ASP A 58 4.40 1.31 -7.94
CA ASP A 58 4.66 2.17 -6.78
C ASP A 58 5.60 1.47 -5.77
N PRO A 59 6.85 1.95 -5.58
CA PRO A 59 7.82 1.31 -4.70
C PRO A 59 7.39 1.19 -3.23
N LEU A 60 6.61 2.14 -2.70
CA LEU A 60 6.14 2.07 -1.31
C LEU A 60 5.02 1.04 -1.17
N VAL A 61 4.16 0.93 -2.18
CA VAL A 61 3.12 -0.11 -2.25
C VAL A 61 3.76 -1.49 -2.42
N VAL A 62 4.75 -1.63 -3.30
CA VAL A 62 5.54 -2.86 -3.46
C VAL A 62 6.18 -3.25 -2.14
N TRP A 63 6.85 -2.32 -1.47
CA TRP A 63 7.48 -2.58 -0.18
C TRP A 63 6.46 -2.95 0.89
N ALA A 64 5.31 -2.28 0.98
CA ALA A 64 4.30 -2.60 1.97
C ALA A 64 3.66 -3.98 1.73
N ALA A 65 3.25 -4.25 0.49
CA ALA A 65 2.57 -5.49 0.12
C ALA A 65 3.48 -6.72 0.20
N SER A 66 4.80 -6.56 0.06
CA SER A 66 5.75 -7.68 0.08
C SER A 66 5.79 -8.46 1.40
N SER A 67 5.14 -7.99 2.48
CA SER A 67 5.00 -8.74 3.73
C SER A 67 3.85 -9.73 3.72
N SER A 68 2.90 -9.61 2.78
CA SER A 68 1.76 -10.52 2.67
C SER A 68 2.16 -11.81 1.94
N PRO A 69 1.66 -12.99 2.37
CA PRO A 69 1.91 -14.25 1.67
C PRO A 69 1.14 -14.39 0.34
N HIS A 70 0.14 -13.55 0.08
CA HIS A 70 -0.78 -13.70 -1.05
C HIS A 70 -0.91 -12.38 -1.84
N VAL A 71 0.06 -12.10 -2.70
CA VAL A 71 0.07 -10.86 -3.50
C VAL A 71 -0.13 -11.14 -4.99
N ILE A 72 -1.04 -10.39 -5.60
CA ILE A 72 -1.22 -10.27 -7.05
C ILE A 72 -0.71 -8.87 -7.44
N TRP A 73 0.39 -8.84 -8.19
CA TRP A 73 0.97 -7.61 -8.69
C TRP A 73 0.27 -7.17 -9.98
N VAL A 74 -0.12 -5.90 -10.04
CA VAL A 74 -0.75 -5.29 -11.21
C VAL A 74 0.08 -4.08 -11.62
N ALA A 75 0.49 -4.01 -12.88
CA ALA A 75 1.01 -2.77 -13.46
C ALA A 75 -0.17 -2.01 -14.10
N ALA A 76 -0.36 -0.76 -13.72
CA ALA A 76 -1.41 0.11 -14.24
C ALA A 76 -0.89 1.07 -15.31
N GLY A 77 0.41 1.01 -15.63
CA GLY A 77 1.05 1.87 -16.62
C GLY A 77 1.32 3.29 -16.09
N GLN A 78 1.28 3.48 -14.77
CA GLN A 78 1.76 4.70 -14.13
C GLN A 78 3.23 4.53 -13.79
N GLU A 79 4.13 4.89 -14.71
CA GLU A 79 5.57 4.89 -14.40
C GLU A 79 5.84 5.73 -13.14
N TRP A 80 6.54 5.15 -12.17
CA TRP A 80 7.06 5.87 -11.03
C TRP A 80 8.01 6.97 -11.52
N LYS A 81 7.64 8.23 -11.36
CA LYS A 81 8.39 9.39 -11.89
C LYS A 81 9.41 9.96 -10.92
N ASP A 82 10.02 9.12 -10.06
CA ASP A 82 10.94 9.59 -9.03
C ASP A 82 10.33 10.73 -8.20
N ASP A 83 9.00 10.64 -8.03
CA ASP A 83 8.25 11.31 -6.98
C ASP A 83 8.51 12.83 -6.74
N ALA A 84 8.95 13.57 -7.77
CA ALA A 84 8.88 15.03 -7.91
C ALA A 84 9.11 15.51 -9.37
N TRP A 85 8.12 16.19 -9.96
CA TRP A 85 8.18 17.58 -10.46
C TRP A 85 7.10 17.89 -11.50
N SER A 86 6.21 18.80 -11.15
CA SER A 86 5.82 19.99 -11.93
C SER A 86 5.43 21.09 -10.95
#